data_AF-A0A959IAF3-F1
#
_entry.id   AF-A0A959IAF3-F1
#
_cell.length_a   1.000
_cell.length_b   1.000
_cell.length_c   1.000
_cell.angle_alpha   90.00
_cell.angle_beta   90.00
_cell.angle_gamma   90.00
#
_symmetry.space_group_name_H-M   'P 1'
#
loop_
_entity.id
_entity.type
_entity.pdbx_description
1 polymer ?
#
loop_
_entity_poly.entity_id
_entity_poly.type
_entity_poly.pdbx_seq_one_letter_code
_entity_poly.pdbx_strand_id
1 'polypeptide(L)'
;STITQQLAKLLFTGHRASGFGRVVVQKLKEWIIAVRLERKYTKEEIIAMYLNKFDFLNDGDGIKAAAEIYFGKSQDSLDIQEAATLVGMLKNPSLFNPVRYPDTVLHRRMVVLKQMQNNGVFSEEVYDSLRQVPLGLSFRRKTHNDGLAPYFRGALSQKIGDILDREDVRKADGSRYDLYRDGLRIYTTIDPEIQRQMELAAAEHMAHLQQVFDRYWSSRSKDPWKYKDRDTSEGEMQARKRKLARMVRESERFESLRATYLDPTIELIRKEVGDVRFLDADIDRMLAQEEDPSTFKRMLSDGTINENLESDYSDIMNSAYWPQLKEKWEELQEVAKEVFNTPVEMRVFTYENDEMEKDTVMSPLDSLIYHHHFLQIGSLAVDPITGFVKGWVGGINYKYFKFDHIQSRRQVGSTFKPFVYATAIAQQGISPCFRVWDFPQSILPGDGNFHLAEEWTPSNS
;
A
#
# COMPACT_ATOMS: atom_id res chain seq x y z
N SER A 1 -19.01 -21.23 28.05
CA SER A 1 -19.86 -20.55 27.06
C SER A 1 -20.14 -21.49 25.90
N THR A 2 -21.38 -21.55 25.43
CA THR A 2 -21.76 -22.34 24.23
C THR A 2 -21.28 -21.66 22.94
N ILE A 3 -21.24 -22.38 21.81
CA ILE A 3 -20.92 -21.80 20.49
C ILE A 3 -21.86 -20.62 20.19
N THR A 4 -23.15 -20.78 20.44
CA THR A 4 -24.16 -19.72 20.26
C THR A 4 -23.87 -18.48 21.10
N GLN A 5 -23.43 -18.64 22.35
CA GLN A 5 -23.03 -17.51 23.19
C GLN A 5 -21.75 -16.83 22.69
N GLN A 6 -20.81 -17.61 22.15
CA GLN A 6 -19.60 -17.04 21.54
C GLN A 6 -19.93 -16.28 20.25
N LEU A 7 -20.83 -16.79 19.41
CA LEU A 7 -21.33 -16.08 18.23
C LEU A 7 -22.04 -14.78 18.62
N ALA A 8 -22.91 -14.82 19.64
CA ALA A 8 -23.58 -13.63 20.16
C ALA A 8 -22.58 -12.55 20.64
N LYS A 9 -21.48 -12.97 21.29
CA LYS A 9 -20.39 -12.07 21.68
C LYS A 9 -19.71 -11.45 20.45
N LEU A 10 -19.36 -12.26 19.45
CA LEU A 10 -18.69 -11.81 18.22
C LEU A 10 -19.53 -10.81 17.41
N LEU A 11 -20.85 -11.02 17.33
CA LEU A 11 -21.74 -10.19 16.53
C LEU A 11 -22.10 -8.85 17.18
N PHE A 12 -22.21 -8.79 18.52
CA PHE A 12 -22.88 -7.66 19.17
C PHE A 12 -22.10 -6.96 20.29
N THR A 13 -21.12 -7.62 20.91
CA THR A 13 -20.43 -7.02 22.07
C THR A 13 -18.95 -6.77 21.81
N GLY A 14 -18.31 -7.52 20.90
CA GLY A 14 -16.95 -7.28 20.39
C GLY A 14 -15.87 -7.41 21.46
N HIS A 15 -15.78 -6.42 22.34
CA HIS A 15 -14.83 -6.33 23.45
C HIS A 15 -15.50 -6.58 24.80
N ARG A 16 -14.73 -7.08 25.77
CA ARG A 16 -15.21 -7.26 27.15
C ARG A 16 -15.33 -5.88 27.80
N ALA A 17 -16.49 -5.55 28.36
CA ALA A 17 -16.72 -4.32 29.09
C ALA A 17 -15.80 -4.24 30.33
N SER A 18 -15.33 -3.04 30.66
CA SER A 18 -14.60 -2.78 31.90
C SER A 18 -15.58 -2.54 33.06
N GLY A 19 -15.29 -3.13 34.23
CA GLY A 19 -16.10 -3.01 35.44
C GLY A 19 -17.16 -4.11 35.62
N PHE A 20 -17.29 -4.62 36.86
CA PHE A 20 -18.09 -5.79 37.21
C PHE A 20 -19.56 -5.69 36.76
N GLY A 21 -20.24 -4.57 37.03
CA GLY A 21 -21.65 -4.37 36.67
C GLY A 21 -21.90 -4.38 35.16
N ARG A 22 -21.00 -3.77 34.37
CA ARG A 22 -21.13 -3.73 32.90
C ARG A 22 -20.89 -5.10 32.26
N VAL A 23 -20.00 -5.91 32.83
CA VAL A 23 -19.76 -7.30 32.41
C VAL A 23 -20.99 -8.17 32.61
N VAL A 24 -21.71 -8.02 33.74
CA VAL A 24 -22.94 -8.77 34.00
C VAL A 24 -24.03 -8.40 32.99
N VAL A 25 -24.24 -7.10 32.75
CA VAL A 25 -25.21 -6.63 31.74
C VAL A 25 -24.84 -7.11 30.34
N GLN A 26 -23.55 -7.08 29.97
CA GLN A 26 -23.06 -7.62 28.71
C GLN A 26 -23.38 -9.12 28.57
N LYS A 27 -23.14 -9.91 29.62
CA LYS A 27 -23.43 -11.35 29.61
C LYS A 27 -24.91 -11.67 29.47
N LEU A 28 -25.77 -10.89 30.12
CA LEU A 28 -27.23 -11.02 29.95
C LEU A 28 -27.65 -10.70 28.51
N LYS A 29 -27.10 -9.65 27.90
CA LYS A 29 -27.35 -9.33 26.48
C LYS A 29 -26.90 -10.47 25.56
N GLU A 30 -25.71 -11.02 25.77
CA GLU A 30 -25.21 -12.17 25.01
C GLU A 30 -26.13 -13.39 25.14
N TRP A 31 -26.69 -13.66 26.33
CA TRP A 31 -27.65 -14.75 26.52
C TRP A 31 -28.97 -14.52 25.78
N ILE A 32 -29.54 -13.32 25.88
CA ILE A 32 -30.79 -12.98 25.17
C ILE A 32 -30.59 -13.14 23.65
N ILE A 33 -29.47 -12.68 23.13
CA ILE A 33 -29.14 -12.79 21.71
C ILE A 33 -28.91 -14.26 21.33
N ALA A 34 -28.19 -15.04 22.15
CA ALA A 34 -28.00 -16.46 21.90
C ALA A 34 -29.34 -17.20 21.81
N VAL A 35 -30.28 -16.94 22.71
CA VAL A 35 -31.64 -17.53 22.64
C VAL A 35 -32.37 -17.11 21.36
N ARG A 36 -32.23 -15.86 20.93
CA ARG A 36 -32.82 -15.39 19.66
C ARG A 36 -32.20 -16.08 18.45
N LEU A 37 -30.88 -16.32 18.46
CA LEU A 37 -30.19 -17.06 17.41
C LEU A 37 -30.68 -18.51 17.36
N GLU A 38 -30.75 -19.21 18.48
CA GLU A 38 -31.22 -20.61 18.51
C GLU A 38 -32.69 -20.80 18.11
N ARG A 39 -33.53 -19.78 18.30
CA ARG A 39 -34.93 -19.83 17.86
C ARG A 39 -35.10 -19.61 16.36
N LYS A 40 -34.12 -18.97 15.71
CA LYS A 40 -34.20 -18.58 14.29
C LYS A 40 -33.34 -19.41 13.37
N TYR A 41 -32.28 -20.02 13.90
CA TYR A 41 -31.27 -20.74 13.13
C TYR A 41 -31.04 -22.14 13.70
N THR A 42 -30.76 -23.07 12.81
CA THR A 42 -30.34 -24.43 13.12
C THR A 42 -28.94 -24.46 13.75
N LYS A 43 -28.55 -25.59 14.34
CA LYS A 43 -27.23 -25.73 14.98
C LYS A 43 -26.10 -25.66 13.96
N GLU A 44 -26.36 -26.19 12.76
CA GLU A 44 -25.50 -26.18 11.59
C GLU A 44 -25.28 -24.75 11.09
N GLU A 45 -26.33 -23.95 10.99
CA GLU A 45 -26.22 -22.53 10.63
C GLU A 45 -25.46 -21.73 11.70
N ILE A 46 -25.70 -22.02 12.98
CA ILE A 46 -25.00 -21.34 14.09
C ILE A 46 -23.50 -21.62 14.06
N ILE A 47 -23.09 -22.87 13.88
CA ILE A 47 -21.66 -23.20 13.80
C ILE A 47 -21.03 -22.63 12.52
N ALA A 48 -21.74 -22.65 11.38
CA ALA A 48 -21.26 -22.04 10.14
C ALA A 48 -21.06 -20.52 10.28
N MET A 49 -22.03 -19.81 10.86
CA MET A 49 -21.91 -18.37 11.16
C MET A 49 -20.74 -18.09 12.12
N TYR A 50 -20.59 -18.91 13.15
CA TYR A 50 -19.48 -18.77 14.10
C TYR A 50 -18.13 -18.95 13.43
N LEU A 51 -17.95 -20.04 12.67
CA LEU A 51 -16.69 -20.35 11.98
C LEU A 51 -16.35 -19.33 10.89
N ASN A 52 -17.35 -18.72 10.23
CA ASN A 52 -17.14 -17.69 9.22
C ASN A 52 -16.85 -16.30 9.82
N LYS A 53 -17.25 -16.06 11.08
CA LYS A 53 -17.05 -14.77 11.74
C LYS A 53 -15.82 -14.72 12.64
N PHE A 54 -15.28 -15.87 13.05
CA PHE A 54 -14.14 -15.96 13.95
C PHE A 54 -12.85 -15.49 13.25
N ASP A 55 -12.09 -14.63 13.92
CA ASP A 55 -10.80 -14.11 13.46
C ASP A 55 -9.68 -15.08 13.86
N PHE A 56 -9.06 -15.74 12.87
CA PHE A 56 -7.93 -16.65 13.08
C PHE A 56 -6.56 -15.93 13.06
N LEU A 57 -6.54 -14.59 13.02
CA LEU A 57 -5.40 -13.72 12.78
C LEU A 57 -4.82 -13.85 11.37
N ASN A 58 -3.86 -12.97 11.06
CA ASN A 58 -3.16 -12.95 9.76
C ASN A 58 -4.12 -12.80 8.55
N ASP A 59 -5.18 -12.00 8.71
CA ASP A 59 -6.26 -11.82 7.72
C ASP A 59 -7.09 -13.11 7.46
N GLY A 60 -6.98 -14.09 8.35
CA GLY A 60 -7.78 -15.32 8.36
C GLY A 60 -9.16 -15.13 8.98
N ASP A 61 -9.93 -14.17 8.49
CA ASP A 61 -11.31 -13.98 8.93
C ASP A 61 -12.19 -15.10 8.38
N GLY A 62 -12.53 -16.04 9.26
CA GLY A 62 -13.32 -17.21 8.95
C GLY A 62 -12.50 -18.45 8.56
N ILE A 63 -13.10 -19.62 8.76
CA ILE A 63 -12.42 -20.91 8.63
C ILE A 63 -11.89 -21.18 7.21
N LYS A 64 -12.59 -20.70 6.17
CA LYS A 64 -12.13 -20.83 4.78
C LYS A 64 -10.82 -20.06 4.56
N ALA A 65 -10.77 -18.79 4.98
CA ALA A 65 -9.57 -17.98 4.86
C ALA A 65 -8.43 -18.58 5.68
N ALA A 66 -8.71 -19.04 6.90
CA ALA A 66 -7.72 -19.71 7.75
C ALA A 66 -7.16 -20.99 7.11
N ALA A 67 -8.00 -21.84 6.50
CA ALA A 67 -7.55 -23.05 5.81
C ALA A 67 -6.56 -22.72 4.67
N GLU A 68 -6.89 -21.72 3.86
CA GLU A 68 -6.04 -21.27 2.75
C GLU A 68 -4.74 -20.63 3.27
N ILE A 69 -4.81 -19.83 4.33
CA ILE A 69 -3.65 -19.10 4.87
C ILE A 69 -2.68 -20.02 5.59
N TYR A 70 -3.16 -20.96 6.41
CA TYR A 70 -2.30 -21.78 7.25
C TYR A 70 -1.84 -23.08 6.56
N PHE A 71 -2.66 -23.62 5.64
CA PHE A 71 -2.41 -24.93 5.01
C PHE A 71 -2.42 -24.88 3.49
N GLY A 72 -2.76 -23.77 2.85
CA GLY A 72 -2.85 -23.69 1.38
C GLY A 72 -3.96 -24.56 0.78
N LYS A 73 -4.94 -24.97 1.59
CA LYS A 73 -6.01 -25.91 1.22
C LYS A 73 -7.39 -25.25 1.34
N SER A 74 -8.35 -25.74 0.58
CA SER A 74 -9.76 -25.40 0.80
C SER A 74 -10.28 -26.06 2.08
N GLN A 75 -11.29 -25.48 2.72
CA GLN A 75 -11.82 -25.98 4.01
C GLN A 75 -12.33 -27.43 3.97
N ASP A 76 -12.79 -27.89 2.81
CA ASP A 76 -13.28 -29.24 2.52
C ASP A 76 -12.15 -30.25 2.23
N SER A 77 -10.93 -29.76 1.99
CA SER A 77 -9.74 -30.58 1.73
C SER A 77 -8.79 -30.67 2.93
N LEU A 78 -9.18 -30.15 4.10
CA LEU A 78 -8.36 -30.19 5.30
C LEU A 78 -8.27 -31.61 5.88
N ASP A 79 -7.05 -32.01 6.24
CA ASP A 79 -6.85 -33.24 6.98
C ASP A 79 -7.27 -33.08 8.46
N ILE A 80 -7.53 -34.19 9.14
CA ILE A 80 -8.03 -34.20 10.54
C ILE A 80 -7.10 -33.42 11.47
N GLN A 81 -5.79 -33.56 11.34
CA GLN A 81 -4.79 -32.86 12.15
C GLN A 81 -4.74 -31.35 11.87
N GLU A 82 -5.02 -30.94 10.63
CA GLU A 82 -5.05 -29.53 10.22
C GLU A 82 -6.33 -28.87 10.75
N ALA A 83 -7.48 -29.55 10.60
CA ALA A 83 -8.74 -29.13 11.19
C ALA A 83 -8.65 -29.04 12.72
N ALA A 84 -8.02 -30.01 13.38
CA ALA A 84 -7.79 -30.00 14.83
C ALA A 84 -6.92 -28.81 15.27
N THR A 85 -5.98 -28.38 14.41
CA THR A 85 -5.16 -27.19 14.66
C THR A 85 -6.02 -25.93 14.64
N LEU A 86 -6.81 -25.71 13.59
CA LEU A 86 -7.72 -24.57 13.48
C LEU A 86 -8.77 -24.54 14.62
N VAL A 87 -9.36 -25.69 14.95
CA VAL A 87 -10.29 -25.80 16.09
C VAL A 87 -9.58 -25.48 17.42
N GLY A 88 -8.30 -25.84 17.54
CA GLY A 88 -7.47 -25.47 18.69
C GLY A 88 -7.35 -23.95 18.87
N MET A 89 -7.23 -23.21 17.76
CA MET A 89 -7.13 -21.74 17.71
C MET A 89 -8.39 -21.03 18.20
N LEU A 90 -9.57 -21.64 18.07
CA LEU A 90 -10.84 -21.04 18.53
C LEU A 90 -10.84 -20.66 20.02
N LYS A 91 -9.98 -21.30 20.83
CA LYS A 91 -9.82 -20.95 22.26
C LYS A 91 -9.12 -19.60 22.44
N ASN A 92 -8.05 -19.36 21.68
CA ASN A 92 -7.28 -18.13 21.66
C ASN A 92 -6.33 -18.16 20.45
N PRO A 93 -6.62 -17.42 19.36
CA PRO A 93 -5.87 -17.53 18.13
C PRO A 93 -4.47 -16.92 18.24
N SER A 94 -4.25 -15.97 19.17
CA SER A 94 -2.94 -15.37 19.42
C SER A 94 -2.01 -16.31 20.17
N LEU A 95 -2.51 -16.99 21.21
CA LEU A 95 -1.71 -17.94 21.99
C LEU A 95 -1.45 -19.23 21.22
N PHE A 96 -2.43 -19.67 20.43
CA PHE A 96 -2.34 -20.89 19.63
C PHE A 96 -2.05 -20.56 18.16
N ASN A 97 -1.20 -19.57 17.89
CA ASN A 97 -0.79 -19.26 16.53
C ASN A 97 0.33 -20.22 16.07
N PRO A 98 0.11 -21.07 15.05
CA PRO A 98 1.08 -22.10 14.66
C PRO A 98 2.37 -21.54 14.05
N VAL A 99 2.33 -20.30 13.54
CA VAL A 99 3.49 -19.61 12.97
C VAL A 99 4.39 -19.03 14.06
N ARG A 100 3.80 -18.55 15.17
CA ARG A 100 4.54 -17.94 16.28
C ARG A 100 4.96 -18.93 17.36
N TYR A 101 4.09 -19.92 17.66
CA TYR A 101 4.24 -20.81 18.81
C TYR A 101 3.98 -22.28 18.43
N PRO A 102 4.78 -22.89 17.54
CA PRO A 102 4.52 -24.22 16.98
C PRO A 102 4.36 -25.31 18.05
N ASP A 103 5.21 -25.33 19.07
CA ASP A 103 5.16 -26.34 20.14
C ASP A 103 3.89 -26.25 21.00
N THR A 104 3.48 -25.01 21.31
CA THR A 104 2.24 -24.74 22.07
C THR A 104 1.02 -25.19 21.28
N VAL A 105 1.05 -25.00 19.97
CA VAL A 105 -0.03 -25.42 19.07
C VAL A 105 -0.06 -26.92 18.87
N LEU A 106 1.09 -27.59 18.76
CA LEU A 106 1.16 -29.05 18.71
C LEU A 106 0.47 -29.67 19.92
N HIS A 107 0.77 -29.16 21.13
CA HIS A 107 0.10 -29.62 22.33
C HIS A 107 -1.41 -29.35 22.31
N ARG A 108 -1.82 -28.15 21.86
CA ARG A 108 -3.23 -27.81 21.75
C ARG A 108 -3.99 -28.69 20.76
N ARG A 109 -3.39 -28.99 19.61
CA ARG A 109 -3.92 -29.90 18.59
C ARG A 109 -4.11 -31.30 19.16
N MET A 110 -3.13 -31.82 19.93
CA MET A 110 -3.26 -33.12 20.60
C MET A 110 -4.46 -33.16 21.55
N VAL A 111 -4.72 -32.08 22.30
CA VAL A 111 -5.92 -32.00 23.15
C VAL A 111 -7.20 -32.11 22.31
N VAL A 112 -7.27 -31.44 21.15
CA VAL A 112 -8.44 -31.54 20.25
C VAL A 112 -8.59 -32.95 19.70
N LEU A 113 -7.51 -33.55 19.20
CA LEU A 113 -7.51 -34.94 18.69
C LEU A 113 -7.94 -35.94 19.77
N LYS A 114 -7.47 -35.79 21.01
CA LYS A 114 -7.88 -36.66 22.13
C LYS A 114 -9.36 -36.51 22.44
N GLN A 115 -9.90 -35.30 22.36
CA GLN A 115 -11.35 -35.09 22.51
C GLN A 115 -12.14 -35.74 21.38
N MET A 116 -11.68 -35.70 20.14
CA MET A 116 -12.34 -36.39 19.02
C MET A 116 -12.33 -37.91 19.22
N GLN A 117 -11.21 -38.47 19.67
CA GLN A 117 -11.11 -39.89 20.01
C GLN A 117 -12.05 -40.29 21.16
N ASN A 118 -12.07 -39.51 22.25
CA ASN A 118 -12.98 -39.75 23.38
C ASN A 118 -14.47 -39.70 22.98
N ASN A 119 -14.81 -38.97 21.91
CA ASN A 119 -16.17 -38.89 21.36
C ASN A 119 -16.42 -39.92 20.22
N GLY A 120 -15.51 -40.88 20.03
CA GLY A 120 -15.71 -41.99 19.09
C GLY A 120 -15.52 -41.66 17.61
N VAL A 121 -14.86 -40.54 17.27
CA VAL A 121 -14.62 -40.18 15.87
C VAL A 121 -13.60 -41.12 15.21
N PHE A 122 -12.61 -41.59 15.96
CA PHE A 122 -11.59 -42.55 15.51
C PHE A 122 -10.98 -43.31 16.71
N SER A 123 -10.21 -44.37 16.44
CA SER A 123 -9.62 -45.26 17.46
C SER A 123 -8.35 -44.69 18.12
N GLU A 124 -7.86 -45.33 19.18
CA GLU A 124 -6.61 -44.92 19.86
C GLU A 124 -5.40 -45.05 18.93
N GLU A 125 -5.36 -46.07 18.06
CA GLU A 125 -4.28 -46.26 17.10
C GLU A 125 -4.19 -45.10 16.11
N VAL A 126 -5.35 -44.59 15.65
CA VAL A 126 -5.42 -43.42 14.77
C VAL A 126 -4.96 -42.16 15.52
N TYR A 127 -5.36 -42.00 16.78
CA TYR A 127 -4.90 -40.89 17.62
C TYR A 127 -3.36 -40.90 17.77
N ASP A 128 -2.77 -42.06 18.05
CA ASP A 128 -1.33 -42.23 18.21
C ASP A 128 -0.54 -41.93 16.93
N SER A 129 -1.12 -42.24 15.77
CA SER A 129 -0.56 -41.85 14.48
C SER A 129 -0.67 -40.34 14.24
N LEU A 130 -1.88 -39.77 14.37
CA LEU A 130 -2.14 -38.35 14.07
C LEU A 130 -1.34 -37.39 14.96
N ARG A 131 -1.08 -37.75 16.22
CA ARG A 131 -0.32 -36.88 17.13
C ARG A 131 1.14 -36.71 16.72
N GLN A 132 1.70 -37.69 15.99
CA GLN A 132 3.09 -37.67 15.51
C GLN A 132 3.26 -36.90 14.19
N VAL A 133 2.17 -36.67 13.46
CA VAL A 133 2.20 -35.91 12.20
C VAL A 133 2.65 -34.47 12.50
N PRO A 134 3.62 -33.89 11.76
CA PRO A 134 4.00 -32.49 11.95
C PRO A 134 2.82 -31.56 11.67
N LEU A 135 2.95 -30.26 12.00
CA LEU A 135 1.86 -29.30 11.73
C LEU A 135 1.54 -29.17 10.24
N GLY A 136 2.50 -29.43 9.35
CA GLY A 136 2.25 -29.39 7.90
C GLY A 136 1.88 -27.99 7.38
N LEU A 137 2.36 -26.93 8.02
CA LEU A 137 2.01 -25.56 7.66
C LEU A 137 2.50 -25.22 6.26
N SER A 138 1.59 -24.68 5.44
CA SER A 138 1.90 -24.00 4.19
C SER A 138 1.47 -22.55 4.34
N PHE A 139 2.12 -21.85 5.28
CA PHE A 139 1.68 -20.52 5.68
C PHE A 139 1.91 -19.50 4.56
N ARG A 140 0.82 -18.96 4.01
CA ARG A 140 0.82 -17.90 3.00
C ARG A 140 -0.21 -16.86 3.39
N ARG A 141 0.23 -15.67 3.80
CA ARG A 141 -0.69 -14.53 3.92
C ARG A 141 -1.13 -14.15 2.51
N LYS A 142 -2.39 -14.42 2.15
CA LYS A 142 -3.01 -13.78 0.99
C LYS A 142 -3.22 -12.32 1.35
N THR A 143 -2.33 -11.47 0.87
CA THR A 143 -2.45 -10.03 0.96
C THR A 143 -3.34 -9.51 -0.18
N HIS A 144 -3.81 -8.27 -0.04
CA HIS A 144 -4.49 -7.56 -1.13
C HIS A 144 -3.61 -7.37 -2.38
N ASN A 145 -2.29 -7.60 -2.26
CA ASN A 145 -1.35 -7.55 -3.37
C ASN A 145 -1.39 -8.82 -4.23
N ASP A 146 -1.95 -9.92 -3.70
CA ASP A 146 -1.97 -11.21 -4.38
C ASP A 146 -3.17 -11.35 -5.30
N GLY A 147 -3.00 -12.10 -6.39
CA GLY A 147 -4.02 -12.32 -7.42
C GLY A 147 -3.98 -11.31 -8.57
N LEU A 148 -4.81 -11.54 -9.58
CA LEU A 148 -4.82 -10.77 -10.83
C LEU A 148 -5.14 -9.29 -10.62
N ALA A 149 -4.55 -8.43 -11.45
CA ALA A 149 -4.82 -7.00 -11.55
C ALA A 149 -4.78 -6.23 -10.20
N PRO A 150 -3.71 -6.34 -9.40
CA PRO A 150 -3.64 -5.66 -8.10
C PRO A 150 -3.73 -4.13 -8.22
N TYR A 151 -3.06 -3.55 -9.23
CA TYR A 151 -3.17 -2.10 -9.52
C TYR A 151 -4.60 -1.68 -9.86
N PHE A 152 -5.29 -2.45 -10.71
CA PHE A 152 -6.67 -2.18 -11.06
C PHE A 152 -7.59 -2.26 -9.84
N ARG A 153 -7.40 -3.26 -8.97
CA ARG A 153 -8.18 -3.39 -7.73
C ARG A 153 -7.96 -2.21 -6.80
N GLY A 154 -6.73 -1.69 -6.71
CA GLY A 154 -6.41 -0.46 -5.99
C GLY A 154 -7.10 0.77 -6.59
N ALA A 155 -7.03 0.95 -7.92
CA ALA A 155 -7.70 2.04 -8.62
C ALA A 155 -9.24 1.95 -8.52
N LEU A 156 -9.77 0.72 -8.54
CA LEU A 156 -11.20 0.45 -8.49
C LEU A 156 -11.77 0.67 -7.09
N SER A 157 -11.02 0.33 -6.03
CA SER A 157 -11.50 0.49 -4.65
C SER A 157 -11.83 1.95 -4.33
N GLN A 158 -11.03 2.90 -4.84
CA GLN A 158 -11.31 4.33 -4.72
C GLN A 158 -12.63 4.70 -5.42
N LYS A 159 -12.79 4.31 -6.69
CA LYS A 159 -14.02 4.59 -7.45
C LYS A 159 -15.27 3.97 -6.85
N ILE A 160 -15.15 2.77 -6.27
CA ILE A 160 -16.27 2.11 -5.60
C ILE A 160 -16.58 2.82 -4.28
N GLY A 161 -15.58 3.28 -3.54
CA GLY A 161 -15.78 4.14 -2.37
C GLY A 161 -16.67 5.34 -2.71
N ASP A 162 -16.34 6.05 -3.80
CA ASP A 162 -17.14 7.19 -4.27
C ASP A 162 -18.58 6.80 -4.61
N ILE A 163 -18.79 5.62 -5.20
CA ILE A 163 -20.14 5.10 -5.51
C ILE A 163 -20.92 4.76 -4.24
N LEU A 164 -20.28 4.08 -3.28
CA LEU A 164 -20.91 3.65 -2.03
C LEU A 164 -21.21 4.83 -1.10
N ASP A 165 -20.51 5.97 -1.27
CA ASP A 165 -20.77 7.18 -0.52
C ASP A 165 -22.01 7.94 -0.99
N ARG A 166 -22.58 7.64 -2.15
CA ARG A 166 -23.80 8.28 -2.65
C ARG A 166 -25.03 7.96 -1.79
N GLU A 167 -25.88 8.96 -1.53
CA GLU A 167 -27.07 8.80 -0.68
C GLU A 167 -28.12 7.81 -1.22
N ASP A 168 -28.15 7.55 -2.52
CA ASP A 168 -29.02 6.55 -3.13
C ASP A 168 -28.48 5.11 -2.99
N VAL A 169 -27.25 4.95 -2.50
CA VAL A 169 -26.59 3.67 -2.26
C VAL A 169 -26.42 3.46 -0.76
N ARG A 170 -27.50 3.01 -0.11
CA ARG A 170 -27.56 2.73 1.34
C ARG A 170 -28.16 1.35 1.58
N LYS A 171 -27.84 0.76 2.72
CA LYS A 171 -28.48 -0.47 3.19
C LYS A 171 -29.95 -0.22 3.50
N ALA A 172 -30.72 -1.30 3.65
CA ALA A 172 -32.13 -1.23 4.04
C ALA A 172 -32.38 -0.52 5.38
N ASP A 173 -31.38 -0.47 6.26
CA ASP A 173 -31.43 0.24 7.55
C ASP A 173 -30.92 1.69 7.48
N GLY A 174 -30.55 2.17 6.28
CA GLY A 174 -30.01 3.52 6.05
C GLY A 174 -28.51 3.66 6.29
N SER A 175 -27.81 2.62 6.75
CA SER A 175 -26.36 2.68 6.96
C SER A 175 -25.57 2.55 5.64
N ARG A 176 -24.32 3.02 5.64
CA ARG A 176 -23.41 2.92 4.49
C ARG A 176 -22.93 1.49 4.29
N TYR A 177 -22.70 1.13 3.03
CA TYR A 177 -21.99 -0.10 2.68
C TYR A 177 -20.50 0.06 2.97
N ASP A 178 -19.93 -0.95 3.62
CA ASP A 178 -18.49 -1.13 3.83
C ASP A 178 -17.97 -2.08 2.74
N LEU A 179 -17.10 -1.55 1.89
CA LEU A 179 -16.51 -2.25 0.75
C LEU A 179 -15.87 -3.59 1.14
N TYR A 180 -15.27 -3.65 2.33
CA TYR A 180 -14.45 -4.79 2.77
C TYR A 180 -15.22 -5.76 3.66
N ARG A 181 -16.23 -5.28 4.40
CA ARG A 181 -16.91 -6.08 5.43
C ARG A 181 -18.28 -6.62 5.03
N ASP A 182 -18.94 -6.00 4.06
CA ASP A 182 -20.33 -6.36 3.73
C ASP A 182 -20.44 -7.48 2.67
N GLY A 183 -19.32 -8.06 2.23
CA GLY A 183 -19.33 -9.20 1.31
C GLY A 183 -19.89 -8.86 -0.07
N LEU A 184 -19.69 -7.61 -0.53
CA LEU A 184 -20.15 -7.15 -1.83
C LEU A 184 -19.54 -7.97 -2.97
N ARG A 185 -20.35 -8.25 -4.01
CA ARG A 185 -19.89 -8.86 -5.25
C ARG A 185 -19.77 -7.80 -6.33
N ILE A 186 -18.54 -7.57 -6.78
CA ILE A 186 -18.21 -6.56 -7.78
C ILE A 186 -17.86 -7.27 -9.09
N TYR A 187 -18.66 -7.03 -10.12
CA TYR A 187 -18.43 -7.53 -11.47
C TYR A 187 -17.73 -6.45 -12.28
N THR A 188 -16.62 -6.79 -12.91
CA THR A 188 -15.78 -5.84 -13.64
C THR A 188 -15.63 -6.27 -15.11
N THR A 189 -15.05 -5.39 -15.92
CA THR A 189 -14.82 -5.65 -17.34
C THR A 189 -13.49 -6.31 -17.65
N ILE A 190 -12.62 -6.48 -16.64
CA ILE A 190 -11.31 -7.12 -16.79
C ILE A 190 -11.50 -8.53 -17.32
N ASP A 191 -10.80 -8.82 -18.39
CA ASP A 191 -10.69 -10.17 -18.93
C ASP A 191 -9.53 -10.87 -18.22
N PRO A 192 -9.78 -11.97 -17.50
CA PRO A 192 -8.75 -12.63 -16.69
C PRO A 192 -7.64 -13.26 -17.54
N GLU A 193 -7.92 -13.62 -18.79
CA GLU A 193 -6.91 -14.18 -19.68
C GLU A 193 -6.01 -13.07 -20.22
N ILE A 194 -6.60 -11.99 -20.74
CA ILE A 194 -5.84 -10.82 -21.21
C ILE A 194 -4.97 -10.26 -20.08
N GLN A 195 -5.54 -10.10 -18.88
CA GLN A 195 -4.80 -9.61 -17.71
C GLN A 195 -3.58 -10.49 -17.40
N ARG A 196 -3.76 -11.82 -17.36
CA ARG A 196 -2.66 -12.74 -17.04
C ARG A 196 -1.55 -12.65 -18.08
N GLN A 197 -1.90 -12.63 -19.36
CA GLN A 197 -0.92 -12.50 -20.44
C GLN A 197 -0.18 -11.16 -20.38
N MET A 198 -0.87 -10.07 -20.06
CA MET A 198 -0.23 -8.77 -19.88
C MET A 198 0.74 -8.73 -18.70
N GLU A 199 0.38 -9.32 -17.55
CA GLU A 199 1.28 -9.41 -16.38
C GLU A 199 2.51 -10.26 -16.68
N LEU A 200 2.33 -11.40 -17.35
CA LEU A 200 3.44 -12.27 -17.77
C LEU A 200 4.39 -11.56 -18.75
N ALA A 201 3.83 -10.94 -19.80
CA ALA A 201 4.61 -10.19 -20.78
C ALA A 201 5.33 -9.00 -20.14
N ALA A 202 4.68 -8.29 -19.21
CA ALA A 202 5.32 -7.21 -18.48
C ALA A 202 6.51 -7.71 -17.65
N ALA A 203 6.34 -8.81 -16.90
CA ALA A 203 7.42 -9.39 -16.10
C ALA A 203 8.63 -9.80 -16.95
N GLU A 204 8.40 -10.53 -18.05
CA GLU A 204 9.46 -11.01 -18.94
C GLU A 204 10.22 -9.85 -19.62
N HIS A 205 9.48 -8.92 -20.24
CA HIS A 205 10.09 -7.83 -20.98
C HIS A 205 10.79 -6.82 -20.05
N MET A 206 10.20 -6.51 -18.89
CA MET A 206 10.81 -5.57 -17.95
C MET A 206 12.07 -6.14 -17.29
N ALA A 207 12.13 -7.45 -17.04
CA ALA A 207 13.36 -8.10 -16.60
C ALA A 207 14.50 -7.93 -17.61
N HIS A 208 14.23 -8.16 -18.91
CA HIS A 208 15.22 -7.97 -19.96
C HIS A 208 15.63 -6.49 -20.11
N LEU A 209 14.67 -5.56 -20.11
CA LEU A 209 14.96 -4.13 -20.19
C LEU A 209 15.78 -3.63 -19.00
N GLN A 210 15.50 -4.16 -17.79
CA GLN A 210 16.27 -3.84 -16.60
C GLN A 210 17.73 -4.28 -16.76
N GLN A 211 17.99 -5.48 -17.28
CA GLN A 211 19.37 -5.94 -17.54
C GLN A 211 20.12 -5.04 -18.53
N VAL A 212 19.43 -4.55 -19.58
CA VAL A 212 20.02 -3.60 -20.54
C VAL A 212 20.34 -2.28 -19.85
N PHE A 213 19.43 -1.77 -19.03
CA PHE A 213 19.63 -0.57 -18.23
C PHE A 213 20.81 -0.70 -17.27
N ASP A 214 20.86 -1.78 -16.50
CA ASP A 214 21.93 -2.05 -15.52
C ASP A 214 23.28 -2.17 -16.22
N ARG A 215 23.34 -2.83 -17.38
CA ARG A 215 24.56 -2.94 -18.19
C ARG A 215 25.04 -1.57 -18.67
N TYR A 216 24.12 -0.70 -19.09
CA TYR A 216 24.47 0.65 -19.57
C TYR A 216 25.11 1.50 -18.45
N TRP A 217 24.58 1.43 -17.24
CA TRP A 217 25.08 2.22 -16.10
C TRP A 217 26.33 1.60 -15.45
N SER A 218 26.39 0.28 -15.31
CA SER A 218 27.55 -0.42 -14.74
C SER A 218 28.78 -0.37 -15.63
N SER A 219 28.64 -0.59 -16.95
CA SER A 219 29.78 -0.64 -17.90
C SER A 219 30.55 0.68 -18.03
N ARG A 220 29.96 1.80 -17.60
CA ARG A 220 30.55 3.14 -17.66
C ARG A 220 30.98 3.67 -16.29
N SER A 221 30.87 2.87 -15.23
CA SER A 221 31.05 3.30 -13.82
C SER A 221 30.24 4.56 -13.49
N LYS A 222 29.04 4.71 -14.08
CA LYS A 222 28.18 5.87 -13.90
C LYS A 222 27.10 5.54 -12.87
N ASP A 223 27.05 6.33 -11.80
CA ASP A 223 25.97 6.29 -10.82
C ASP A 223 24.86 7.28 -11.26
N PRO A 224 23.62 6.84 -11.58
CA PRO A 224 22.53 7.73 -11.99
C PRO A 224 22.27 8.91 -11.04
N TRP A 225 22.58 8.76 -9.75
CA TRP A 225 22.38 9.81 -8.75
C TRP A 225 23.52 10.83 -8.71
N LYS A 226 24.71 10.46 -9.19
CA LYS A 226 25.92 11.31 -9.14
C LYS A 226 26.43 11.72 -10.52
N TYR A 227 25.99 11.04 -11.58
CA TYR A 227 26.48 11.23 -12.93
C TYR A 227 26.03 12.57 -13.50
N LYS A 228 26.99 13.32 -14.04
CA LYS A 228 26.81 14.61 -14.72
C LYS A 228 27.29 14.46 -16.17
N ASP A 229 26.39 14.62 -17.13
CA ASP A 229 26.77 14.78 -18.54
C ASP A 229 26.95 16.26 -18.91
N ARG A 230 27.16 16.55 -20.20
CA ARG A 230 27.38 17.90 -20.70
C ARG A 230 26.16 18.81 -20.50
N ASP A 231 24.95 18.24 -20.52
CA ASP A 231 23.69 18.96 -20.49
C ASP A 231 23.07 18.98 -19.08
N THR A 232 23.62 18.19 -18.15
CA THR A 232 23.16 18.11 -16.76
C THR A 232 23.43 19.44 -16.04
N SER A 233 22.38 20.20 -15.80
CA SER A 233 22.44 21.45 -15.03
C SER A 233 22.70 21.20 -13.54
N GLU A 234 23.22 22.21 -12.83
CA GLU A 234 23.36 22.13 -11.37
C GLU A 234 21.99 22.00 -10.68
N GLY A 235 20.95 22.62 -11.25
CA GLY A 235 19.58 22.50 -10.76
C GLY A 235 19.06 21.05 -10.77
N GLU A 236 19.41 20.27 -11.80
CA GLU A 236 19.08 18.84 -11.85
C GLU A 236 19.78 18.04 -10.77
N MET A 237 21.07 18.30 -10.52
CA MET A 237 21.81 17.63 -9.45
C MET A 237 21.20 17.91 -8.08
N GLN A 238 20.80 19.15 -7.82
CA GLN A 238 20.09 19.51 -6.59
C GLN A 238 18.69 18.88 -6.52
N ALA A 239 17.98 18.75 -7.65
CA ALA A 239 16.71 18.04 -7.69
C ALA A 239 16.85 16.56 -7.31
N ARG A 240 17.91 15.88 -7.78
CA ARG A 240 18.21 14.48 -7.40
C ARG A 240 18.44 14.34 -5.89
N LYS A 241 19.25 15.24 -5.30
CA LYS A 241 19.51 15.27 -3.85
C LYS A 241 18.23 15.51 -3.04
N ARG A 242 17.43 16.51 -3.43
CA ARG A 242 16.14 16.81 -2.77
C ARG A 242 15.18 15.64 -2.86
N LYS A 243 15.15 14.93 -4.00
CA LYS A 243 14.33 13.72 -4.16
C LYS A 243 14.76 12.64 -3.16
N LEU A 244 16.06 12.38 -3.02
CA LEU A 244 16.56 11.40 -2.05
C LEU A 244 16.24 11.78 -0.60
N ALA A 245 16.46 13.03 -0.22
CA ALA A 245 16.11 13.53 1.11
C ALA A 245 14.59 13.40 1.39
N ARG A 246 13.75 13.71 0.40
CA ARG A 246 12.29 13.53 0.51
C ARG A 246 11.91 12.07 0.70
N MET A 247 12.51 11.15 -0.06
CA MET A 247 12.25 9.70 0.07
C MET A 247 12.65 9.15 1.44
N VAL A 248 13.72 9.68 2.04
CA VAL A 248 14.10 9.37 3.43
C VAL A 248 13.01 9.86 4.39
N ARG A 249 12.59 11.13 4.27
CA ARG A 249 11.59 11.75 5.16
C ARG A 249 10.21 11.11 5.07
N GLU A 250 9.78 10.70 3.88
CA GLU A 250 8.49 10.04 3.62
C GLU A 250 8.46 8.56 4.04
N SER A 251 9.56 8.00 4.54
CA SER A 251 9.60 6.60 4.96
C SER A 251 9.09 6.44 6.40
N GLU A 252 8.37 5.34 6.66
CA GLU A 252 7.85 4.99 7.99
C GLU A 252 8.95 4.99 9.07
N ARG A 253 10.17 4.61 8.68
CA ARG A 253 11.35 4.62 9.54
C ARG A 253 11.69 6.03 10.02
N PHE A 254 11.70 7.01 9.12
CA PHE A 254 11.95 8.40 9.49
C PHE A 254 10.77 8.99 10.26
N GLU A 255 9.53 8.70 9.87
CA GLU A 255 8.34 9.15 10.59
C GLU A 255 8.33 8.65 12.05
N SER A 256 8.75 7.41 12.28
CA SER A 256 8.85 6.84 13.62
C SER A 256 9.93 7.53 14.47
N LEU A 257 11.09 7.84 13.88
CA LEU A 257 12.13 8.62 14.55
C LEU A 257 11.64 10.04 14.84
N ARG A 258 11.05 10.71 13.85
CA ARG A 258 10.49 12.05 13.97
C ARG A 258 9.49 12.13 15.12
N ALA A 259 8.56 11.17 15.19
CA ALA A 259 7.57 11.11 16.26
C ALA A 259 8.23 10.95 17.65
N THR A 260 9.28 10.12 17.74
CA THR A 260 10.00 9.89 18.98
C THR A 260 10.77 11.14 19.47
N TYR A 261 11.39 11.88 18.56
CA TYR A 261 12.28 12.99 18.90
C TYR A 261 11.56 14.35 18.98
N LEU A 262 10.58 14.61 18.11
CA LEU A 262 9.98 15.94 17.98
C LEU A 262 8.60 16.05 18.64
N ASP A 263 7.75 15.02 18.58
CA ASP A 263 6.37 15.13 19.06
C ASP A 263 6.27 15.58 20.53
N PRO A 264 7.13 15.13 21.47
CA PRO A 264 7.09 15.64 22.85
C PRO A 264 7.25 17.16 22.95
N THR A 265 8.15 17.73 22.15
CA THR A 265 8.41 19.19 22.12
C THR A 265 7.34 19.93 21.34
N ILE A 266 6.87 19.36 20.22
CA ILE A 266 5.77 19.91 19.42
C ILE A 266 4.49 20.03 20.26
N GLU A 267 4.19 19.02 21.09
CA GLU A 267 3.03 19.05 21.99
C GLU A 267 3.14 20.10 23.10
N LEU A 268 4.36 20.48 23.51
CA LEU A 268 4.58 21.60 24.42
C LEU A 268 4.34 22.93 23.72
N ILE A 269 4.86 23.10 22.50
CA ILE A 269 4.65 24.32 21.71
C ILE A 269 3.15 24.51 21.40
N ARG A 270 2.44 23.44 21.02
CA ARG A 270 0.99 23.49 20.77
C ARG A 270 0.18 23.95 21.98
N LYS A 271 0.63 23.66 23.20
CA LYS A 271 -0.03 24.15 24.42
C LYS A 271 0.19 25.63 24.67
N GLU A 272 1.29 26.20 24.17
CA GLU A 272 1.64 27.61 24.33
C GLU A 272 1.05 28.48 23.22
N VAL A 273 1.22 28.05 21.97
CA VAL A 273 0.91 28.82 20.75
C VAL A 273 -0.47 28.46 20.16
N GLY A 274 -1.02 27.30 20.51
CA GLY A 274 -2.27 26.79 19.96
C GLY A 274 -2.07 25.70 18.90
N ASP A 275 -3.16 25.29 18.25
CA ASP A 275 -3.11 24.21 17.25
C ASP A 275 -2.47 24.70 15.95
N VAL A 276 -1.15 24.53 15.86
CA VAL A 276 -0.33 24.91 14.71
C VAL A 276 0.23 23.67 13.99
N ARG A 277 0.42 23.82 12.68
CA ARG A 277 0.96 22.77 11.81
C ARG A 277 2.48 22.69 11.94
N PHE A 278 3.01 21.48 12.05
CA PHE A 278 4.45 21.19 12.04
C PHE A 278 4.81 20.20 10.94
N LEU A 279 5.13 20.69 9.74
CA LEU A 279 5.82 19.90 8.73
C LEU A 279 7.34 20.09 8.83
N ASP A 280 8.11 19.12 8.37
CA ASP A 280 9.58 19.22 8.31
C ASP A 280 10.05 20.45 7.53
N ALA A 281 9.35 20.75 6.43
CA ALA A 281 9.62 21.94 5.62
C ALA A 281 9.30 23.25 6.38
N ASP A 282 8.38 23.23 7.35
CA ASP A 282 8.08 24.38 8.18
C ASP A 282 9.25 24.66 9.14
N ILE A 283 9.83 23.60 9.75
CA ILE A 283 11.03 23.70 10.60
C ILE A 283 12.22 24.23 9.80
N ASP A 284 12.48 23.67 8.61
CA ASP A 284 13.57 24.13 7.73
C ASP A 284 13.43 25.62 7.36
N ARG A 285 12.19 26.12 7.15
CA ARG A 285 11.93 27.54 6.85
C ARG A 285 12.18 28.45 8.04
N MET A 286 11.74 28.05 9.24
CA MET A 286 11.96 28.80 10.47
C MET A 286 13.45 28.90 10.82
N LEU A 287 14.21 27.81 10.61
CA LEU A 287 15.67 27.82 10.74
C LEU A 287 16.32 28.76 9.72
N ALA A 288 15.89 28.71 8.45
CA ALA A 288 16.40 29.60 7.41
C ALA A 288 16.11 31.09 7.70
N GLN A 289 15.01 31.41 8.39
CA GLN A 289 14.69 32.76 8.84
C GLN A 289 15.60 33.25 9.98
N GLU A 290 16.01 32.36 10.90
CA GLU A 290 17.02 32.69 11.90
C GLU A 290 18.39 32.98 11.28
N GLU A 291 18.76 32.25 10.23
CA GLU A 291 20.01 32.47 9.51
C GLU A 291 19.99 33.75 8.65
N ASP A 292 18.89 34.00 7.94
CA ASP A 292 18.68 35.18 7.10
C ASP A 292 17.31 35.82 7.39
N PRO A 293 17.29 36.98 8.09
CA PRO A 293 16.05 37.68 8.43
C PRO A 293 15.20 38.12 7.23
N SER A 294 15.75 38.11 6.01
CA SER A 294 15.02 38.46 4.79
C SER A 294 14.21 37.29 4.20
N THR A 295 14.36 36.09 4.75
CA THR A 295 13.79 34.85 4.20
C THR A 295 12.26 34.87 4.12
N PHE A 296 11.56 35.19 5.20
CA PHE A 296 10.09 35.27 5.23
C PHE A 296 9.57 36.35 4.28
N LYS A 297 10.24 37.51 4.22
CA LYS A 297 9.89 38.58 3.27
C LYS A 297 9.99 38.10 1.81
N ARG A 298 11.03 37.34 1.47
CA ARG A 298 11.18 36.73 0.14
C ARG A 298 10.08 35.69 -0.12
N MET A 299 9.81 34.81 0.84
CA MET A 299 8.80 33.75 0.73
C MET A 299 7.35 34.29 0.65
N LEU A 300 7.07 35.45 1.25
CA LEU A 300 5.80 36.15 1.08
C LEU A 300 5.69 36.75 -0.32
N SER A 301 6.79 37.32 -0.83
CA SER A 301 6.81 37.95 -2.16
C SER A 301 6.67 36.96 -3.32
N ASP A 302 7.18 35.74 -3.18
CA ASP A 302 7.08 34.68 -4.20
C ASP A 302 5.86 33.76 -4.02
N GLY A 303 5.10 33.97 -2.94
CA GLY A 303 3.90 33.19 -2.61
C GLY A 303 4.17 31.79 -2.04
N THR A 304 5.41 31.50 -1.63
CA THR A 304 5.77 30.22 -0.98
C THR A 304 5.05 30.05 0.36
N ILE A 305 4.85 31.13 1.10
CA ILE A 305 4.07 31.18 2.34
C ILE A 305 3.04 32.32 2.27
N ASN A 306 2.00 32.23 3.08
CA ASN A 306 1.01 33.30 3.25
C ASN A 306 1.20 33.99 4.60
N GLU A 307 0.50 35.11 4.82
CA GLU A 307 0.60 35.90 6.05
C GLU A 307 0.23 35.08 7.30
N ASN A 308 -0.74 34.17 7.21
CA ASN A 308 -1.13 33.31 8.34
C ASN A 308 0.02 32.36 8.75
N LEU A 309 0.66 31.70 7.77
CA LEU A 309 1.79 30.81 8.04
C LEU A 309 2.99 31.57 8.59
N GLU A 310 3.24 32.79 8.12
CA GLU A 310 4.32 33.63 8.64
C GLU A 310 4.06 34.04 10.10
N SER A 311 2.80 34.36 10.45
CA SER A 311 2.40 34.59 11.83
C SER A 311 2.60 33.34 12.69
N ASP A 312 2.11 32.17 12.24
CA ASP A 312 2.25 30.91 12.96
C ASP A 312 3.74 30.58 13.21
N TYR A 313 4.59 30.76 12.20
CA TYR A 313 6.03 30.55 12.32
C TYR A 313 6.66 31.51 13.32
N SER A 314 6.31 32.79 13.27
CA SER A 314 6.80 33.79 14.22
C SER A 314 6.40 33.44 15.65
N ASP A 315 5.16 33.00 15.88
CA ASP A 315 4.68 32.59 17.19
C ASP A 315 5.41 31.34 17.70
N ILE A 316 5.65 30.36 16.83
CA ILE A 316 6.46 29.17 17.15
C ILE A 316 7.89 29.55 17.51
N MET A 317 8.54 30.41 16.73
CA MET A 317 9.92 30.84 16.96
C MET A 317 10.09 31.64 18.26
N ASN A 318 9.02 32.31 18.72
CA ASN A 318 8.98 33.03 19.99
C ASN A 318 8.66 32.14 21.20
N SER A 319 8.23 30.90 21.01
CA SER A 319 7.95 29.95 22.10
C SER A 319 9.19 29.67 22.94
N ALA A 320 9.00 29.48 24.24
CA ALA A 320 10.06 29.07 25.16
C ALA A 320 10.70 27.72 24.77
N TYR A 321 10.00 26.89 23.99
CA TYR A 321 10.44 25.55 23.58
C TYR A 321 11.11 25.52 22.20
N TRP A 322 11.15 26.63 21.46
CA TRP A 322 11.81 26.69 20.15
C TRP A 322 13.29 26.27 20.18
N PRO A 323 14.13 26.72 21.15
CA PRO A 323 15.51 26.26 21.24
C PRO A 323 15.63 24.74 21.43
N GLN A 324 14.74 24.14 22.23
CA GLN A 324 14.71 22.69 22.46
C GLN A 324 14.29 21.95 21.20
N LEU A 325 13.36 22.50 20.42
CA LEU A 325 12.93 21.91 19.15
C LEU A 325 14.09 21.89 18.14
N LYS A 326 14.88 22.96 18.06
CA LYS A 326 16.07 23.03 17.19
C LYS A 326 17.11 21.97 17.56
N GLU A 327 17.43 21.85 18.85
CA GLU A 327 18.36 20.82 19.34
C GLU A 327 17.86 19.41 18.98
N LYS A 328 16.57 19.13 19.21
CA LYS A 328 15.96 17.85 18.85
C LYS A 328 15.89 17.60 17.35
N TRP A 329 15.73 18.64 16.55
CA TRP A 329 15.78 18.57 15.09
C TRP A 329 17.17 18.18 14.59
N GLU A 330 18.22 18.81 15.10
CA GLU A 330 19.61 18.47 14.77
C GLU A 330 19.95 17.04 15.21
N GLU A 331 19.56 16.64 16.42
CA GLU A 331 19.73 15.27 16.93
C GLU A 331 19.02 14.25 16.02
N LEU A 332 17.78 14.55 15.61
CA LEU A 332 17.04 13.71 14.67
C LEU A 332 17.76 13.58 13.32
N GLN A 333 18.33 14.67 12.77
CA GLN A 333 19.04 14.60 11.49
C GLN A 333 20.29 13.70 11.58
N GLU A 334 21.06 13.77 12.66
CA GLU A 334 22.25 12.92 12.84
C GLU A 334 21.88 11.46 13.07
N VAL A 335 20.88 11.18 13.91
CA VAL A 335 20.39 9.82 14.14
C VAL A 335 19.79 9.23 12.86
N ALA A 336 19.00 10.01 12.12
CA ALA A 336 18.47 9.58 10.82
C ALA A 336 19.61 9.26 9.85
N LYS A 337 20.65 10.08 9.79
CA LYS A 337 21.81 9.82 8.95
C LYS A 337 22.50 8.51 9.34
N GLU A 338 22.74 8.25 10.63
CA GLU A 338 23.35 7.00 11.09
C GLU A 338 22.47 5.79 10.74
N VAL A 339 21.18 5.84 11.08
CA VAL A 339 20.22 4.75 10.86
C VAL A 339 20.09 4.42 9.38
N PHE A 340 20.04 5.43 8.50
CA PHE A 340 19.88 5.20 7.07
C PHE A 340 21.15 4.76 6.35
N ASN A 341 22.33 4.95 6.95
CA ASN A 341 23.61 4.47 6.40
C ASN A 341 24.09 3.16 7.03
N THR A 342 23.44 2.66 8.08
CA THR A 342 23.81 1.40 8.73
C THR A 342 23.20 0.20 8.00
N PRO A 343 24.00 -0.77 7.52
CA PRO A 343 23.47 -1.95 6.85
C PRO A 343 22.62 -2.81 7.77
N VAL A 344 21.48 -3.26 7.27
CA VAL A 344 20.56 -4.16 7.96
C VAL A 344 20.13 -5.28 7.02
N GLU A 345 19.80 -6.44 7.60
CA GLU A 345 19.17 -7.53 6.85
C GLU A 345 17.78 -7.08 6.38
N MET A 346 17.51 -7.26 5.09
CA MET A 346 16.23 -6.90 4.49
C MET A 346 15.94 -7.76 3.25
N ARG A 347 14.67 -7.76 2.84
CA ARG A 347 14.21 -8.37 1.61
C ARG A 347 13.88 -7.32 0.57
N VAL A 348 14.43 -7.46 -0.62
CA VAL A 348 14.27 -6.49 -1.72
C VAL A 348 13.74 -7.16 -2.98
N PHE A 349 13.14 -6.37 -3.88
CA PHE A 349 12.69 -6.84 -5.18
C PHE A 349 13.86 -7.26 -6.07
N THR A 350 13.70 -8.31 -6.88
CA THR A 350 14.66 -8.72 -7.91
C THR A 350 13.96 -9.38 -9.09
N TYR A 351 14.58 -9.40 -10.27
CA TYR A 351 14.14 -10.23 -11.40
C TYR A 351 14.91 -11.56 -11.51
N GLU A 352 15.80 -11.84 -10.57
CA GLU A 352 16.72 -13.00 -10.64
C GLU A 352 16.05 -14.35 -10.33
N ASN A 353 14.83 -14.35 -9.80
CA ASN A 353 14.10 -15.55 -9.43
C ASN A 353 12.58 -15.37 -9.62
N ASP A 354 11.85 -16.49 -9.59
CA ASP A 354 10.40 -16.52 -9.81
C ASP A 354 9.61 -15.86 -8.67
N GLU A 355 10.16 -15.82 -7.45
CA GLU A 355 9.55 -15.15 -6.31
C GLU A 355 9.65 -13.61 -6.41
N MET A 356 10.53 -13.12 -7.29
CA MET A 356 10.90 -11.72 -7.47
C MET A 356 11.41 -11.03 -6.19
N GLU A 357 12.02 -11.80 -5.28
CA GLU A 357 12.50 -11.31 -3.98
C GLU A 357 13.86 -11.93 -3.64
N LYS A 358 14.73 -11.14 -3.00
CA LYS A 358 15.97 -11.66 -2.42
C LYS A 358 16.25 -11.06 -1.06
N ASP A 359 16.74 -11.88 -0.15
CA ASP A 359 17.30 -11.44 1.12
C ASP A 359 18.72 -10.89 0.89
N THR A 360 19.02 -9.75 1.50
CA THR A 360 20.27 -9.01 1.31
C THR A 360 20.61 -8.18 2.55
N VAL A 361 21.87 -7.76 2.65
CA VAL A 361 22.33 -6.81 3.67
C VAL A 361 22.70 -5.51 2.98
N MET A 362 21.96 -4.44 3.24
CA MET A 362 22.23 -3.10 2.68
C MET A 362 21.73 -2.00 3.61
N SER A 363 22.19 -0.77 3.43
CA SER A 363 21.66 0.35 4.21
C SER A 363 20.24 0.73 3.73
N PRO A 364 19.38 1.29 4.58
CA PRO A 364 18.08 1.82 4.14
C PRO A 364 18.21 2.85 3.01
N LEU A 365 19.27 3.66 3.01
CA LEU A 365 19.53 4.62 1.94
C LEU A 365 19.83 3.92 0.60
N ASP A 366 20.69 2.90 0.62
CA ASP A 366 21.00 2.11 -0.57
C ASP A 366 19.77 1.37 -1.09
N SER A 367 18.89 0.93 -0.19
CA SER A 367 17.61 0.30 -0.56
C SER A 367 16.68 1.25 -1.30
N LEU A 368 16.58 2.52 -0.88
CA LEU A 368 15.81 3.54 -1.60
C LEU A 368 16.39 3.77 -3.01
N ILE A 369 17.71 3.89 -3.11
CA ILE A 369 18.43 4.06 -4.38
C ILE A 369 18.17 2.86 -5.30
N TYR A 370 18.31 1.65 -4.77
CA TYR A 370 18.11 0.38 -5.46
C TYR A 370 16.70 0.26 -6.03
N HIS A 371 15.66 0.48 -5.23
CA HIS A 371 14.28 0.39 -5.71
C HIS A 371 13.95 1.47 -6.76
N HIS A 372 14.59 2.65 -6.67
CA HIS A 372 14.42 3.69 -7.67
C HIS A 372 15.18 3.46 -8.98
N HIS A 373 16.07 2.46 -9.06
CA HIS A 373 16.73 2.06 -10.30
C HIS A 373 15.88 1.13 -11.17
N PHE A 374 14.75 0.64 -10.66
CA PHE A 374 13.87 -0.19 -11.45
C PHE A 374 13.07 0.63 -12.45
N LEU A 375 13.17 0.25 -13.72
CA LEU A 375 12.32 0.72 -14.79
C LEU A 375 10.87 0.33 -14.48
N GLN A 376 9.95 1.25 -14.76
CA GLN A 376 8.52 1.06 -14.50
C GLN A 376 7.73 1.03 -15.80
N ILE A 377 6.53 0.43 -15.75
CA ILE A 377 5.64 0.29 -16.90
C ILE A 377 4.21 0.64 -16.51
N GLY A 378 3.47 1.26 -17.44
CA GLY A 378 2.02 1.32 -17.42
C GLY A 378 1.50 0.76 -18.75
N SER A 379 0.68 -0.28 -18.72
CA SER A 379 0.06 -0.87 -19.90
C SER A 379 -1.43 -1.13 -19.70
N LEU A 380 -2.25 -0.69 -20.65
CA LEU A 380 -3.70 -0.74 -20.59
C LEU A 380 -4.25 -1.38 -21.87
N ALA A 381 -5.14 -2.35 -21.72
CA ALA A 381 -5.90 -2.92 -22.82
C ALA A 381 -7.37 -2.49 -22.71
N VAL A 382 -7.90 -1.93 -23.80
CA VAL A 382 -9.26 -1.39 -23.88
C VAL A 382 -9.95 -1.94 -25.11
N ASP A 383 -11.22 -2.30 -24.97
CA ASP A 383 -12.10 -2.61 -26.10
C ASP A 383 -12.42 -1.30 -26.86
N PRO A 384 -12.05 -1.18 -28.15
CA PRO A 384 -12.18 0.07 -28.90
C PRO A 384 -13.64 0.44 -29.23
N ILE A 385 -14.59 -0.50 -29.13
CA ILE A 385 -16.00 -0.26 -29.43
C ILE A 385 -16.73 0.16 -28.15
N THR A 386 -16.51 -0.57 -27.06
CA THR A 386 -17.24 -0.34 -25.80
C THR A 386 -16.54 0.62 -24.84
N GLY A 387 -15.22 0.83 -25.01
CA GLY A 387 -14.38 1.55 -24.06
C GLY A 387 -14.09 0.77 -22.78
N PHE A 388 -14.48 -0.51 -22.71
CA PHE A 388 -14.27 -1.33 -21.53
C PHE A 388 -12.79 -1.69 -21.36
N VAL A 389 -12.29 -1.48 -20.14
CA VAL A 389 -10.95 -1.92 -19.76
C VAL A 389 -10.95 -3.44 -19.65
N LYS A 390 -10.07 -4.09 -20.43
CA LYS A 390 -9.89 -5.54 -20.46
C LYS A 390 -8.65 -6.00 -19.72
N GLY A 391 -7.63 -5.16 -19.63
CA GLY A 391 -6.41 -5.45 -18.88
C GLY A 391 -5.72 -4.18 -18.40
N TRP A 392 -5.04 -4.27 -17.26
CA TRP A 392 -4.47 -3.14 -16.54
C TRP A 392 -3.20 -3.56 -15.79
N VAL A 393 -2.05 -3.10 -16.26
CA VAL A 393 -0.75 -3.26 -15.61
C VAL A 393 -0.27 -1.87 -15.21
N GLY A 394 -0.33 -1.57 -13.91
CA GLY A 394 0.05 -0.26 -13.38
C GLY A 394 1.52 -0.13 -12.97
N GLY A 395 2.29 -1.21 -13.02
CA GLY A 395 3.69 -1.25 -12.61
C GLY A 395 4.24 -2.67 -12.67
N ILE A 396 5.51 -2.82 -12.30
CA ILE A 396 6.23 -4.10 -12.44
C ILE A 396 5.90 -5.10 -11.32
N ASN A 397 5.58 -4.61 -10.12
CA ASN A 397 5.24 -5.44 -8.97
C ASN A 397 4.53 -4.59 -7.90
N TYR A 398 3.27 -4.91 -7.60
CA TYR A 398 2.44 -4.09 -6.72
C TYR A 398 2.89 -4.13 -5.24
N LYS A 399 3.54 -5.21 -4.79
CA LYS A 399 4.03 -5.33 -3.41
C LYS A 399 5.11 -4.29 -3.13
N TYR A 400 6.04 -4.09 -4.07
CA TYR A 400 7.16 -3.17 -3.93
C TYR A 400 6.89 -1.78 -4.53
N PHE A 401 6.08 -1.69 -5.59
CA PHE A 401 5.83 -0.47 -6.35
C PHE A 401 4.33 -0.20 -6.44
N LYS A 402 3.77 0.46 -5.42
CA LYS A 402 2.32 0.73 -5.35
C LYS A 402 1.84 1.84 -6.28
N PHE A 403 2.74 2.67 -6.79
CA PHE A 403 2.37 3.78 -7.66
C PHE A 403 1.84 3.28 -9.00
N ASP A 404 0.61 3.64 -9.34
CA ASP A 404 -0.03 3.24 -10.59
C ASP A 404 0.35 4.17 -11.74
N HIS A 405 1.18 3.66 -12.65
CA HIS A 405 1.66 4.38 -13.81
C HIS A 405 0.58 4.67 -14.85
N ILE A 406 -0.54 3.94 -14.87
CA ILE A 406 -1.69 4.25 -15.75
C ILE A 406 -2.33 5.58 -15.37
N GLN A 407 -2.35 5.91 -14.08
CA GLN A 407 -2.94 7.17 -13.60
C GLN A 407 -1.97 8.36 -13.69
N SER A 408 -0.71 8.10 -14.04
CA SER A 408 0.32 9.14 -14.11
C SER A 408 0.20 9.97 -15.38
N ARG A 409 0.37 11.30 -15.26
CA ARG A 409 0.45 12.20 -16.42
C ARG A 409 1.88 12.24 -16.95
N ARG A 410 2.05 12.01 -18.26
CA ARG A 410 3.34 12.05 -18.96
C ARG A 410 3.18 12.77 -20.29
N GLN A 411 4.28 13.33 -20.80
CA GLN A 411 4.33 13.82 -22.17
C GLN A 411 4.16 12.64 -23.13
N VAL A 412 3.17 12.74 -24.02
CA VAL A 412 2.80 11.66 -24.97
C VAL A 412 3.72 11.58 -26.19
N GLY A 413 4.53 12.63 -26.43
CA GLY A 413 5.45 12.71 -27.55
C GLY A 413 4.75 12.54 -28.90
N SER A 414 5.39 11.84 -29.83
CA SER A 414 4.89 11.62 -31.19
C SER A 414 3.57 10.85 -31.27
N THR A 415 3.10 10.21 -30.20
CA THR A 415 1.79 9.54 -30.18
C THR A 415 0.61 10.52 -30.28
N PHE A 416 0.85 11.83 -30.14
CA PHE A 416 -0.14 12.87 -30.40
C PHE A 416 -0.39 13.14 -31.89
N LYS A 417 0.59 12.82 -32.77
CA LYS A 417 0.54 13.15 -34.20
C LYS A 417 -0.74 12.67 -34.92
N PRO A 418 -1.28 11.46 -34.65
CA PRO A 418 -2.54 11.03 -35.25
C PRO A 418 -3.72 12.00 -35.04
N PHE A 419 -3.80 12.73 -33.93
CA PHE A 419 -4.87 13.71 -33.70
C PHE A 419 -4.76 14.92 -34.62
N VAL A 420 -3.52 15.35 -34.92
CA VAL A 420 -3.25 16.43 -35.87
C VAL A 420 -3.65 15.99 -37.28
N TYR A 421 -3.22 14.79 -37.69
CA TYR A 421 -3.59 14.24 -39.00
C TYR A 421 -5.09 13.97 -39.13
N ALA A 422 -5.74 13.45 -38.09
CA ALA A 422 -7.18 13.22 -38.08
C ALA A 422 -7.97 14.53 -38.23
N THR A 423 -7.52 15.60 -37.58
CA THR A 423 -8.11 16.95 -37.75
C THR A 423 -7.96 17.42 -39.19
N ALA A 424 -6.76 17.32 -39.77
CA ALA A 424 -6.50 17.72 -41.15
C ALA A 424 -7.37 16.93 -42.16
N ILE A 425 -7.45 15.61 -42.02
CA ILE A 425 -8.17 14.74 -42.96
C ILE A 425 -9.68 14.86 -42.75
N ALA A 426 -10.16 14.65 -41.53
CA ALA A 426 -11.59 14.50 -41.26
C ALA A 426 -12.33 15.84 -41.12
N GLN A 427 -11.69 16.87 -40.55
CA GLN A 427 -12.34 18.16 -40.32
C GLN A 427 -12.02 19.19 -41.41
N GLN A 428 -10.80 19.15 -41.96
CA GLN A 428 -10.39 20.11 -43.00
C GLN A 428 -10.42 19.52 -44.42
N GLY A 429 -10.71 18.23 -44.58
CA GLY A 429 -10.80 17.57 -45.89
C GLY A 429 -9.46 17.50 -46.63
N ILE A 430 -8.33 17.63 -45.93
CA ILE A 430 -7.00 17.55 -46.54
C ILE A 430 -6.75 16.10 -46.94
N SER A 431 -6.38 15.91 -48.22
CA SER A 431 -6.04 14.59 -48.74
C SER A 431 -4.86 13.98 -47.97
N PRO A 432 -4.89 12.69 -47.63
CA PRO A 432 -3.71 11.98 -47.13
C PRO A 432 -2.50 12.03 -48.07
N CYS A 433 -2.72 12.34 -49.35
CA CYS A 433 -1.66 12.52 -50.35
C CYS A 433 -1.15 13.97 -50.46
N PHE A 434 -1.66 14.89 -49.64
CA PHE A 434 -1.21 16.27 -49.61
C PHE A 434 0.27 16.32 -49.21
N ARG A 435 1.09 16.98 -50.04
CA ARG A 435 2.52 17.11 -49.79
C ARG A 435 2.77 18.32 -48.90
N VAL A 436 3.43 18.07 -47.77
CA VAL A 436 3.97 19.12 -46.90
C VAL A 436 5.46 19.27 -47.16
N TRP A 437 5.96 20.48 -47.02
CA TRP A 437 7.40 20.73 -47.07
C TRP A 437 8.05 20.30 -45.77
N ASP A 438 9.16 19.57 -45.87
CA ASP A 438 9.99 19.14 -44.74
C ASP A 438 11.33 19.89 -44.81
N PHE A 439 11.34 21.11 -44.27
CA PHE A 439 12.55 21.91 -44.07
C PHE A 439 12.52 22.54 -42.67
N PRO A 440 13.67 22.90 -42.08
CA PRO A 440 13.72 23.53 -40.77
C PRO A 440 12.86 24.80 -40.72
N GLN A 441 11.91 24.85 -39.80
CA GLN A 441 11.04 26.00 -39.60
C GLN A 441 11.21 26.52 -38.19
N SER A 442 11.45 27.82 -38.07
CA SER A 442 11.60 28.52 -36.80
C SER A 442 10.31 29.27 -36.47
N ILE A 443 9.88 29.20 -35.22
CA ILE A 443 8.75 29.96 -34.67
C ILE A 443 9.34 31.00 -33.71
N LEU A 444 9.12 32.28 -33.99
CA LEU A 444 9.70 33.38 -33.21
C LEU A 444 8.83 33.71 -31.99
N PRO A 445 9.41 34.37 -30.95
CA PRO A 445 8.63 34.94 -29.86
C PRO A 445 7.55 35.90 -30.39
N GLY A 446 6.30 35.67 -29.98
CA GLY A 446 5.15 36.49 -30.42
C GLY A 446 4.50 36.05 -31.73
N ASP A 447 5.00 35.01 -32.40
CA ASP A 447 4.32 34.46 -33.58
C ASP A 447 3.02 33.74 -33.19
N GLY A 448 1.91 34.21 -33.76
CA GLY A 448 0.59 33.63 -33.57
C GLY A 448 0.18 33.51 -32.10
N ASN A 449 -0.48 32.39 -31.76
CA ASN A 449 -0.91 32.07 -30.39
C ASN A 449 0.05 31.06 -29.71
N PHE A 450 1.33 31.01 -30.11
CA PHE A 450 2.29 30.04 -29.56
C PHE A 450 2.89 30.47 -28.22
N HIS A 451 2.81 31.75 -27.86
CA HIS A 451 3.26 32.31 -26.57
C HIS A 451 4.69 31.87 -26.17
N LEU A 452 5.60 31.77 -27.14
CA LEU A 452 6.99 31.38 -26.89
C LEU A 452 7.78 32.52 -26.23
N ALA A 453 8.60 32.17 -25.24
CA ALA A 453 9.54 33.11 -24.61
C ALA A 453 10.83 33.29 -25.45
N GLU A 454 11.24 32.24 -26.16
CA GLU A 454 12.44 32.21 -27.00
C GLU A 454 12.12 31.54 -28.35
N GLU A 455 12.95 31.81 -29.37
CA GLU A 455 12.80 31.19 -30.70
C GLU A 455 12.87 29.66 -30.59
N TRP A 456 11.93 28.98 -31.24
CA TRP A 456 11.88 27.53 -31.27
C TRP A 456 12.01 27.00 -32.70
N THR A 457 13.05 26.20 -32.94
CA THR A 457 13.29 25.53 -34.22
C THR A 457 13.24 24.01 -34.01
N PRO A 458 12.07 23.36 -34.19
CA PRO A 458 11.96 21.91 -34.11
C PRO A 458 12.85 21.22 -35.16
N SER A 459 13.40 20.07 -34.78
CA SER A 459 14.17 19.19 -35.66
C SER A 459 13.57 17.79 -35.69
N ASN A 460 13.78 17.10 -36.81
CA ASN A 460 13.45 15.69 -36.94
C ASN A 460 14.44 14.87 -36.07
N SER A 461 13.89 13.95 -35.28
CA SER A 461 14.63 13.07 -34.36
C SER A 461 15.27 11.88 -35.05
#